data_AF-A0A6M0ASP6-F1
#
_entry.id   AF-A0A6M0ASP6-F1
#
_cell.length_a   1.000
_cell.length_b   1.000
_cell.length_c   1.000
_cell.angle_alpha   90.00
_cell.angle_beta   90.00
_cell.angle_gamma   90.00
#
_symmetry.space_group_name_H-M   'P 1'
#
loop_
_entity.id
_entity.type
_entity.pdbx_description
1 polymer ?
#
loop_
_entity_poly.entity_id
_entity_poly.type
_entity_poly.pdbx_seq_one_letter_code
_entity_poly.pdbx_strand_id
1 'polypeptide(L)'
;MNNRQSKPSTRGLGILPLTEKALTLMGWVVMAFSGNYALAQITPDQTLGNESSVVTPNLTIRGEPGDLIEGGAARGSNLFHSFQDFNVGQLQRVYFANPAGIDHILSRVTGGNISNILGTLGV
;
A
#
# COMPACT_ATOMS: atom_id res chain seq x y z
N MET A 1 61.04 53.50 57.61
CA MET A 1 60.85 52.49 58.66
C MET A 1 59.37 52.19 58.79
N ASN A 2 59.00 50.96 58.40
CA ASN A 2 57.79 50.16 58.67
C ASN A 2 56.45 50.86 58.95
N ASN A 3 55.42 50.51 58.16
CA ASN A 3 54.20 49.97 58.77
C ASN A 3 53.31 49.16 57.82
N ARG A 4 53.22 47.86 58.13
CA ARG A 4 52.05 46.96 58.16
C ARG A 4 51.25 46.63 56.89
N GLN A 5 51.42 45.35 56.54
CA GLN A 5 50.47 44.40 55.93
C GLN A 5 49.05 44.42 56.54
N SER A 6 48.03 44.32 55.69
CA SER A 6 46.83 43.44 55.72
C SER A 6 45.84 43.99 54.66
N LYS A 7 45.04 43.26 53.87
CA LYS A 7 44.32 41.98 54.00
C LYS A 7 43.77 41.62 52.56
N PRO A 8 42.83 40.68 52.32
CA PRO A 8 43.09 39.38 51.70
C PRO A 8 42.36 39.11 50.35
N SER A 9 42.88 38.09 49.64
CA SER A 9 42.15 37.02 48.90
C SER A 9 40.82 37.37 48.21
N THR A 10 40.89 37.59 46.90
CA THR A 10 39.75 37.34 46.01
C THR A 10 39.88 35.93 45.46
N ARG A 11 39.09 35.01 46.03
CA ARG A 11 38.82 33.70 45.45
C ARG A 11 38.07 33.89 44.13
N GLY A 12 38.80 33.88 43.01
CA GLY A 12 38.22 33.68 41.69
C GLY A 12 37.73 32.24 41.58
N LEU A 13 36.41 32.07 41.62
CA LEU A 13 35.72 30.79 41.44
C LEU A 13 36.18 30.08 40.15
N GLY A 14 36.22 28.77 40.23
CA GLY A 14 36.69 27.87 39.19
C GLY A 14 36.02 28.03 37.83
N ILE A 15 36.78 27.67 36.81
CA ILE A 15 36.34 27.29 35.49
C ILE A 15 35.07 26.42 35.55
N LEU A 16 33.99 26.87 34.91
CA LEU A 16 32.83 26.04 34.58
C LEU A 16 33.08 25.45 33.18
N PRO A 17 33.43 24.16 33.01
CA PRO A 17 33.28 23.51 31.72
C PRO A 17 31.81 23.11 31.60
N LEU A 18 30.96 24.02 31.11
CA LEU A 18 29.60 23.65 30.74
C LEU A 18 29.60 23.06 29.31
N THR A 19 30.28 21.93 29.13
CA THR A 19 29.97 21.02 28.03
C THR A 19 28.73 20.21 28.44
N GLU A 20 27.58 20.87 28.50
CA GLU A 20 26.30 20.18 28.61
C GLU A 20 25.64 20.18 27.24
N LYS A 21 25.91 19.08 26.55
CA LYS A 21 25.13 18.44 25.50
C LYS A 21 23.90 19.25 25.09
N ALA A 22 24.03 19.98 23.98
CA ALA A 22 22.88 20.48 23.25
C ALA A 22 21.98 19.27 22.97
N LEU A 23 20.84 19.25 23.65
CA LEU A 23 19.78 18.28 23.48
C LEU A 23 19.12 18.54 22.12
N THR A 24 19.73 18.08 21.03
CA THR A 24 19.02 17.93 19.77
C THR A 24 18.13 16.70 19.90
N LEU A 25 16.98 16.87 20.54
CA LEU A 25 15.86 15.94 20.38
C LEU A 25 15.23 16.20 18.99
N MET A 26 16.00 15.97 17.92
CA MET A 26 15.40 15.75 16.61
C MET A 26 14.77 14.37 16.67
N GLY A 27 13.57 14.31 17.23
CA GLY A 27 12.72 13.14 17.14
C GLY A 27 12.54 12.84 15.66
N TRP A 28 13.15 11.75 15.21
CA TRP A 28 12.84 11.18 13.91
C TRP A 28 11.42 10.66 14.01
N VAL A 29 10.44 11.49 13.63
CA VAL A 29 9.08 10.99 13.39
C VAL A 29 9.18 10.17 12.11
N VAL A 30 9.38 8.87 12.28
CA VAL A 30 9.16 7.90 11.22
C VAL A 30 7.64 7.80 11.08
N MET A 31 7.06 8.57 10.15
CA MET A 31 5.70 8.28 9.69
C MET A 31 5.77 6.97 8.91
N ALA A 32 5.43 5.86 9.58
CA ALA A 32 5.11 4.63 8.88
C ALA A 32 3.84 4.89 8.05
N PHE A 33 3.98 5.04 6.74
CA PHE A 33 2.85 4.94 5.83
C PHE A 33 2.38 3.48 5.86
N SER A 34 1.40 3.19 6.71
CA SER A 34 0.64 1.95 6.62
C SER A 34 -0.27 2.05 5.38
N GLY A 35 0.21 1.57 4.24
CA GLY A 35 -0.69 1.21 3.15
C GLY A 35 -1.61 0.10 3.64
N ASN A 36 -2.92 0.28 3.53
CA ASN A 36 -3.85 -0.84 3.69
C ASN A 36 -3.60 -1.79 2.52
N TYR A 37 -2.76 -2.81 2.71
CA TYR A 37 -2.72 -3.94 1.80
C TYR A 37 -4.05 -4.67 1.97
N ALA A 38 -5.03 -4.35 1.12
CA ALA A 38 -6.21 -5.20 1.02
C ALA A 38 -5.70 -6.60 0.62
N LEU A 39 -5.98 -7.62 1.45
CA LEU A 39 -5.85 -8.99 0.98
C LEU A 39 -6.72 -9.11 -0.28
N ALA A 40 -6.16 -9.67 -1.35
CA ALA A 40 -6.84 -9.74 -2.64
C ALA A 40 -8.25 -10.31 -2.46
N GLN A 41 -9.26 -9.45 -2.67
CA GLN A 41 -10.67 -9.82 -2.59
C GLN A 41 -11.16 -10.57 -3.85
N ILE A 42 -10.26 -10.71 -4.82
CA ILE A 42 -10.43 -11.44 -6.06
C ILE A 42 -9.31 -12.46 -6.16
N THR A 43 -9.68 -13.73 -6.14
CA THR A 43 -8.75 -14.85 -6.23
C THR A 43 -9.16 -15.72 -7.42
N PRO A 44 -8.35 -15.80 -8.49
CA PRO A 44 -8.57 -16.78 -9.56
C PRO A 44 -8.59 -18.19 -9.02
N ASP A 45 -9.44 -19.06 -9.59
CA ASP A 45 -9.28 -20.49 -9.37
C ASP A 45 -8.34 -21.11 -10.42
N GLN A 46 -8.10 -22.41 -10.28
CA GLN A 46 -7.18 -23.18 -11.12
C GLN A 46 -7.89 -24.03 -12.18
N THR A 47 -9.20 -23.82 -12.40
CA THR A 47 -10.03 -24.71 -13.22
C THR A 47 -9.91 -24.47 -14.72
N LEU A 48 -9.28 -23.37 -15.15
CA LEU A 48 -8.98 -23.06 -16.56
C LEU A 48 -7.56 -23.46 -16.99
N GLY A 49 -6.75 -24.02 -16.08
CA GLY A 49 -5.39 -24.47 -16.40
C GLY A 49 -4.51 -23.34 -16.95
N ASN A 50 -3.92 -23.55 -18.14
CA ASN A 50 -3.04 -22.56 -18.78
C ASN A 50 -3.76 -21.28 -19.23
N GLU A 51 -5.10 -21.30 -19.23
CA GLU A 51 -5.96 -20.15 -19.56
C GLU A 51 -6.51 -19.48 -18.29
N SER A 52 -5.84 -19.63 -17.13
CA SER A 52 -6.27 -19.03 -15.87
C SER A 52 -6.47 -17.53 -15.96
N SER A 53 -7.41 -17.04 -15.16
CA SER A 53 -7.59 -15.60 -14.95
C SER A 53 -6.41 -15.04 -14.17
N VAL A 54 -5.97 -13.84 -14.51
CA VAL A 54 -4.85 -13.16 -13.88
C VAL A 54 -5.34 -11.82 -13.35
N VAL A 55 -5.05 -11.51 -12.09
CA VAL A 55 -5.38 -10.22 -11.46
C VAL A 55 -4.08 -9.47 -11.22
N THR A 56 -3.90 -8.34 -11.90
CA THR A 56 -2.77 -7.44 -11.73
C THR A 56 -3.24 -6.19 -10.97
N PRO A 57 -2.86 -6.02 -9.69
CA PRO A 57 -3.38 -4.93 -8.88
C PRO A 57 -2.65 -3.61 -9.10
N ASN A 58 -3.29 -2.49 -8.71
CA ASN A 58 -2.69 -1.14 -8.66
C ASN A 58 -2.13 -0.60 -9.98
N LEU A 59 -2.74 -0.94 -11.11
CA LEU A 59 -2.43 -0.32 -12.40
C LEU A 59 -3.12 1.03 -12.53
N THR A 60 -2.51 1.94 -13.29
CA THR A 60 -3.17 3.19 -13.69
C THR A 60 -4.09 2.91 -14.87
N ILE A 61 -5.40 2.91 -14.63
CA ILE A 61 -6.44 2.64 -15.60
C ILE A 61 -7.32 3.89 -15.68
N ARG A 62 -7.43 4.51 -16.87
CA ARG A 62 -8.20 5.76 -17.07
C ARG A 62 -7.75 6.92 -16.14
N GLY A 63 -6.46 6.99 -15.84
CA GLY A 63 -5.86 8.03 -14.99
C GLY A 63 -5.99 7.78 -13.48
N GLU A 64 -6.57 6.66 -13.07
CA GLU A 64 -6.84 6.32 -11.67
C GLU A 64 -6.29 4.93 -11.32
N PRO A 65 -5.94 4.64 -10.06
CA PRO A 65 -5.53 3.29 -9.66
C PRO A 65 -6.71 2.31 -9.73
N GLY A 66 -6.44 1.11 -10.22
CA GLY A 66 -7.38 -0.01 -10.26
C GLY A 66 -6.69 -1.34 -10.56
N ASP A 67 -7.43 -2.42 -10.40
CA ASP A 67 -6.96 -3.78 -10.68
C ASP A 67 -7.41 -4.19 -12.08
N LEU A 68 -6.52 -4.79 -12.85
CA LEU A 68 -6.81 -5.31 -14.18
C LEU A 68 -6.92 -6.83 -14.12
N ILE A 69 -7.97 -7.36 -14.74
CA ILE A 69 -8.19 -8.78 -14.94
C ILE A 69 -7.87 -9.13 -16.38
N GLU A 70 -6.93 -10.03 -16.58
CA GLU A 70 -6.47 -10.53 -17.87
C GLU A 70 -6.51 -12.07 -17.92
N GLY A 71 -6.03 -12.64 -19.03
CA GLY A 71 -6.07 -14.09 -19.26
C GLY A 71 -7.49 -14.57 -19.55
N GLY A 72 -7.85 -15.74 -19.03
CA GLY A 72 -9.14 -16.37 -19.29
C GLY A 72 -9.16 -17.20 -20.58
N ALA A 73 -10.22 -18.00 -20.72
CA ALA A 73 -10.38 -18.92 -21.84
C ALA A 73 -11.29 -18.30 -22.91
N ALA A 74 -10.74 -17.98 -24.07
CA ALA A 74 -11.52 -17.43 -25.19
C ALA A 74 -12.14 -18.55 -26.04
N ARG A 75 -13.44 -18.45 -26.34
CA ARG A 75 -14.18 -19.38 -27.22
C ARG A 75 -15.12 -18.57 -28.11
N GLY A 76 -14.70 -18.33 -29.35
CA GLY A 76 -15.40 -17.38 -30.23
C GLY A 76 -15.37 -15.97 -29.63
N SER A 77 -16.50 -15.27 -29.62
CA SER A 77 -16.63 -13.93 -29.02
C SER A 77 -16.89 -13.94 -27.51
N ASN A 78 -16.77 -15.10 -26.85
CA ASN A 78 -16.91 -15.23 -25.41
C ASN A 78 -15.55 -15.41 -24.74
N LEU A 79 -15.27 -14.63 -23.70
CA LEU A 79 -14.11 -14.77 -22.82
C LEU A 79 -14.57 -15.24 -21.45
N PHE A 80 -14.06 -16.39 -20.99
CA PHE A 80 -14.44 -16.99 -19.71
C PHE A 80 -13.36 -16.76 -18.65
N HIS A 81 -13.77 -16.25 -17.50
CA HIS A 81 -12.96 -16.13 -16.30
C HIS A 81 -13.51 -17.00 -15.17
N SER A 82 -12.63 -17.44 -14.27
CA SER A 82 -12.97 -18.33 -13.17
C SER A 82 -12.25 -17.92 -11.90
N PHE A 83 -13.01 -17.72 -10.84
CA PHE A 83 -12.53 -17.20 -9.56
C PHE A 83 -12.98 -18.11 -8.42
N GLN A 84 -12.09 -18.33 -7.46
CA GLN A 84 -12.46 -18.90 -6.17
C GLN A 84 -13.29 -17.88 -5.37
N ASP A 85 -12.83 -16.63 -5.33
CA ASP A 85 -13.49 -15.52 -4.64
C ASP A 85 -13.51 -14.29 -5.55
N PHE A 86 -14.62 -13.56 -5.58
CA PHE A 86 -14.76 -12.36 -6.39
C PHE A 86 -15.57 -11.30 -5.65
N ASN A 87 -14.88 -10.38 -4.97
CA ASN A 87 -15.47 -9.23 -4.31
C ASN A 87 -14.79 -7.95 -4.83
N VAL A 88 -15.56 -6.88 -4.97
CA VAL A 88 -15.06 -5.55 -5.31
C VAL A 88 -15.40 -4.63 -4.15
N GLY A 89 -14.41 -4.31 -3.34
CA GLY A 89 -14.56 -3.48 -2.14
C GLY A 89 -15.00 -2.04 -2.45
N GLN A 90 -15.51 -1.35 -1.43
CA GLN A 90 -15.87 0.07 -1.56
C GLN A 90 -14.64 0.87 -2.02
N LEU A 91 -14.84 1.77 -3.00
CA LEU A 91 -13.78 2.56 -3.67
C LEU A 91 -12.77 1.75 -4.50
N GLN A 92 -12.80 0.41 -4.47
CA GLN A 92 -11.99 -0.40 -5.38
C GLN A 92 -12.50 -0.22 -6.81
N ARG A 93 -11.58 -0.29 -7.78
CA ARG A 93 -11.89 -0.27 -9.20
C ARG A 93 -11.26 -1.49 -9.85
N VAL A 94 -12.06 -2.28 -10.52
CA VAL A 94 -11.64 -3.53 -11.16
C VAL A 94 -12.13 -3.50 -12.60
N TYR A 95 -11.23 -3.81 -13.53
CA TYR A 95 -11.53 -3.79 -14.95
C TYR A 95 -11.14 -5.12 -15.59
N PHE A 96 -12.02 -5.67 -16.43
CA PHE A 96 -11.65 -6.76 -17.32
C PHE A 96 -10.99 -6.20 -18.58
N ALA A 97 -9.88 -6.79 -18.99
CA ALA A 97 -9.35 -6.57 -20.33
C ALA A 97 -10.35 -7.12 -21.37
N ASN A 98 -10.59 -6.34 -22.42
CA ASN A 98 -11.44 -6.75 -23.54
C ASN A 98 -10.62 -6.78 -24.83
N PRO A 99 -9.96 -7.91 -25.15
CA PRO A 99 -9.20 -8.03 -26.38
C PRO A 99 -10.12 -8.00 -27.61
N ALA A 100 -9.56 -7.70 -28.77
CA ALA A 100 -10.31 -7.60 -30.01
C ALA A 100 -11.06 -8.92 -30.34
N GLY A 101 -12.33 -8.79 -30.75
CA GLY A 101 -13.17 -9.93 -31.12
C GLY A 101 -13.94 -10.58 -29.98
N ILE A 102 -13.88 -10.04 -28.76
CA ILE A 102 -14.70 -10.45 -27.62
C ILE A 102 -15.91 -9.51 -27.47
N ASP A 103 -17.11 -10.10 -27.44
CA ASP A 103 -18.38 -9.41 -27.21
C ASP A 103 -18.91 -9.66 -25.79
N HIS A 104 -18.53 -10.79 -25.20
CA HIS A 104 -19.03 -11.23 -23.90
C HIS A 104 -17.91 -11.68 -22.99
N ILE A 105 -17.90 -11.16 -21.77
CA ILE A 105 -17.00 -11.58 -20.69
C ILE A 105 -17.86 -12.27 -19.63
N LEU A 106 -17.60 -13.55 -19.38
CA LEU A 106 -18.37 -14.37 -18.46
C LEU A 106 -17.47 -14.82 -17.31
N SER A 107 -17.89 -14.50 -16.09
CA SER A 107 -17.16 -14.86 -14.87
C SER A 107 -17.96 -15.85 -14.05
N ARG A 108 -17.31 -16.92 -13.57
CA ARG A 108 -17.87 -17.81 -12.55
C ARG A 108 -17.11 -17.72 -11.25
N VAL A 109 -17.83 -17.85 -10.14
CA VAL A 109 -17.27 -17.98 -8.79
C VAL A 109 -17.46 -19.42 -8.33
N THR A 110 -16.38 -20.09 -7.98
CA THR A 110 -16.36 -21.51 -7.58
C THR A 110 -16.28 -21.71 -6.07
N GLY A 111 -15.91 -20.69 -5.31
CA GLY A 111 -15.96 -20.70 -3.86
C GLY A 111 -17.36 -20.51 -3.28
N GLY A 112 -17.47 -20.71 -1.96
CA GLY A 112 -18.72 -20.59 -1.22
C GLY A 112 -19.03 -19.18 -0.69
N ASN A 113 -18.11 -18.22 -0.87
CA ASN A 113 -18.30 -16.87 -0.36
C ASN A 113 -19.14 -16.05 -1.34
N ILE A 114 -20.09 -15.28 -0.79
CA ILE A 114 -20.91 -14.36 -1.57
C ILE A 114 -20.04 -13.24 -2.15
N SER A 115 -20.26 -12.93 -3.43
CA SER A 115 -19.69 -11.76 -4.09
C SER A 115 -20.39 -10.47 -3.68
N ASN A 116 -19.65 -9.58 -3.03
CA ASN A 116 -20.06 -8.21 -2.72
C ASN A 116 -19.36 -7.26 -3.70
N ILE A 117 -20.15 -6.55 -4.50
CA ILE A 117 -19.68 -5.57 -5.48
C ILE A 117 -20.08 -4.17 -5.00
N LEU A 118 -19.24 -3.58 -4.18
CA LEU A 118 -19.45 -2.27 -3.54
C LEU A 118 -18.65 -1.15 -4.23
N GLY A 119 -17.67 -1.52 -5.07
CA GLY A 119 -16.87 -0.60 -5.86
C GLY A 119 -17.27 -0.53 -7.33
N THR A 120 -16.31 -0.12 -8.16
CA THR A 120 -16.47 -0.04 -9.62
C THR A 120 -16.01 -1.34 -10.26
N LEU A 121 -16.87 -1.95 -11.07
CA LEU A 121 -16.54 -3.06 -11.94
C LEU A 121 -16.80 -2.65 -13.39
N GLY A 122 -15.79 -2.76 -14.24
CA GLY A 122 -15.88 -2.29 -15.61
C GLY A 122 -15.06 -3.08 -16.62
N VAL A 123 -15.04 -2.53 -17.82
CA VAL A 123 -14.26 -2.93 -19.00
C VAL A 123 -13.69 -1.66 -19.61
#